data_AF-A0A1H8YEX6-F1
#
_entry.id   AF-A0A1H8YEX6-F1
#
_cell.length_a   1.000
_cell.length_b   1.000
_cell.length_c   1.000
_cell.angle_alpha   90.00
_cell.angle_beta   90.00
_cell.angle_gamma   90.00
#
_symmetry.space_group_name_H-M   'P 1'
#
loop_
_entity.id
_entity.type
_entity.pdbx_description
1 polymer ?
#
loop_
_entity_poly.entity_id
_entity_poly.type
_entity_poly.pdbx_seq_one_letter_code
_entity_poly.pdbx_strand_id
1 'polypeptide(L)'
;MARRVILVPAALLGLAAAASVAQAGPAADVPQLVRDWTALNAACRGGRGDDPATLDACTRRDAVDRRLEAAGWCYGRPGDAGYQRVWRPCAGSSR
;
A
#
# COMPACT_ATOMS: atom_id res chain seq x y z
N MET A 1 -61.51 20.20 31.08
CA MET A 1 -60.13 20.71 31.09
C MET A 1 -59.36 20.08 29.93
N ALA A 2 -58.39 20.82 29.38
CA ALA A 2 -57.97 20.81 27.98
C ALA A 2 -57.11 19.62 27.53
N ARG A 3 -57.34 19.21 26.28
CA ARG A 3 -56.57 18.26 25.47
C ARG A 3 -55.27 18.94 25.02
N ARG A 4 -54.11 18.43 25.40
CA ARG A 4 -52.80 18.95 24.98
C ARG A 4 -52.20 18.04 23.91
N VAL A 5 -52.21 18.53 22.67
CA VAL A 5 -51.45 17.97 21.55
C VAL A 5 -50.01 18.45 21.73
N ILE A 6 -49.06 17.52 21.83
CA ILE A 6 -47.63 17.84 21.92
C ILE A 6 -47.01 17.60 20.54
N LEU A 7 -46.63 18.69 19.88
CA LEU A 7 -45.75 18.71 18.70
C LEU A 7 -44.32 18.90 19.19
N VAL A 8 -43.39 18.00 18.83
CA VAL A 8 -41.94 18.16 19.02
C VAL A 8 -41.20 17.62 17.78
N PRO A 9 -40.15 18.31 17.30
CA PRO A 9 -39.86 18.48 15.87
C PRO A 9 -38.91 17.41 15.30
N ALA A 10 -38.94 17.27 13.98
CA ALA A 10 -37.99 16.49 13.20
C ALA A 10 -36.57 17.04 13.38
N ALA A 11 -35.74 16.31 14.14
CA ALA A 11 -34.31 16.60 14.26
C ALA A 11 -33.60 16.07 12.99
N LEU A 12 -33.19 17.00 12.12
CA LEU A 12 -32.30 16.75 10.99
C LEU A 12 -30.90 16.37 11.52
N LEU A 13 -30.55 15.08 11.49
CA LEU A 13 -29.17 14.62 11.69
C LEU A 13 -28.34 15.03 10.46
N GLY A 14 -27.51 16.05 10.61
CA GLY A 14 -26.49 16.41 9.62
C GLY A 14 -25.35 15.38 9.60
N LEU A 15 -25.14 14.71 8.46
CA LEU A 15 -23.94 13.90 8.22
C LEU A 15 -22.76 14.83 7.93
N ALA A 16 -21.85 14.99 8.89
CA ALA A 16 -20.54 15.59 8.63
C ALA A 16 -19.64 14.54 7.94
N ALA A 17 -19.40 14.70 6.65
CA ALA A 17 -18.42 13.90 5.91
C ALA A 17 -17.01 14.38 6.26
N ALA A 18 -16.27 13.60 7.06
CA ALA A 18 -14.86 13.83 7.28
C ALA A 18 -14.06 13.40 6.04
N ALA A 19 -13.48 14.36 5.32
CA ALA A 19 -12.53 14.07 4.25
C ALA A 19 -11.22 13.57 4.87
N SER A 20 -10.94 12.28 4.70
CA SER A 20 -9.66 11.68 5.08
C SER A 20 -8.56 12.22 4.17
N VAL A 21 -7.83 13.23 4.65
CA VAL A 21 -6.58 13.65 4.02
C VAL A 21 -5.58 12.54 4.31
N ALA A 22 -5.14 11.78 3.29
CA ALA A 22 -4.03 10.86 3.46
C ALA A 22 -2.78 11.68 3.74
N GLN A 23 -2.19 11.55 4.93
CA GLN A 23 -0.88 12.14 5.21
C GLN A 23 0.15 11.43 4.32
N ALA A 24 0.65 12.13 3.29
CA ALA A 24 1.83 11.69 2.57
C ALA A 24 3.01 11.77 3.56
N GLY A 25 3.56 10.61 3.92
CA GLY A 25 4.81 10.54 4.66
C GLY A 25 5.97 11.18 3.87
N PRO A 26 7.18 11.21 4.45
CA PRO A 26 8.37 11.65 3.72
C PRO A 26 8.44 10.96 2.35
N ALA A 27 8.76 11.72 1.31
CA ALA A 27 8.95 11.16 -0.03
C ALA A 27 9.95 10.00 0.07
N ALA A 28 9.52 8.81 -0.32
CA ALA A 28 10.36 7.63 -0.24
C ALA A 28 11.59 7.81 -1.17
N ASP A 29 12.79 7.53 -0.67
CA ASP A 29 13.98 7.40 -1.51
C ASP A 29 13.87 6.10 -2.31
N VAL A 30 13.15 6.17 -3.42
CA VAL A 30 12.87 5.02 -4.27
C VAL A 30 14.14 4.33 -4.78
N PRO A 31 15.18 5.04 -5.26
CA PRO A 31 16.46 4.40 -5.62
C PRO A 31 17.04 3.53 -4.50
N GLN A 32 17.00 4.00 -3.25
CA GLN A 32 17.44 3.18 -2.11
C GLN A 32 16.53 1.98 -1.87
N LEU A 33 15.21 2.16 -1.92
CA LEU A 33 14.26 1.05 -1.78
C LEU A 33 14.44 -0.03 -2.84
N VAL A 34 14.68 0.33 -4.11
CA VAL A 34 14.95 -0.64 -5.19
C VAL A 34 16.25 -1.39 -4.94
N ARG A 35 17.31 -0.73 -4.46
CA ARG A 35 18.57 -1.39 -4.09
C ARG A 35 18.36 -2.40 -2.95
N ASP A 36 17.69 -1.98 -1.88
CA ASP A 36 17.39 -2.82 -0.73
C ASP A 36 16.53 -4.02 -1.12
N TRP A 37 15.48 -3.79 -1.90
CA TRP A 37 14.62 -4.85 -2.42
C TRP A 37 15.42 -5.86 -3.26
N THR A 38 16.33 -5.39 -4.12
CA THR A 38 17.14 -6.26 -4.99
C THR A 38 18.04 -7.19 -4.17
N ALA A 39 18.72 -6.65 -3.16
CA ALA A 39 19.57 -7.44 -2.27
C ALA A 39 18.76 -8.47 -1.47
N LEU A 40 17.62 -8.05 -0.90
CA LEU A 40 16.74 -8.93 -0.14
C LEU A 40 16.09 -9.99 -1.03
N ASN A 41 15.71 -9.66 -2.26
CA ASN A 41 15.16 -10.61 -3.21
C ASN A 41 16.19 -11.66 -3.65
N ALA A 42 17.44 -11.27 -3.85
CA ALA A 42 18.53 -12.21 -4.13
C ALA A 42 18.72 -13.19 -2.97
N ALA A 43 18.76 -12.71 -1.73
CA ALA A 43 18.87 -13.55 -0.54
C ALA A 43 17.63 -14.47 -0.37
N CYS A 44 16.43 -13.94 -0.55
CA CYS A 44 15.18 -14.70 -0.44
C CYS A 44 15.06 -15.81 -1.50
N ARG A 45 15.41 -15.53 -2.76
CA ARG A 45 15.24 -16.47 -3.88
C ARG A 45 16.41 -17.42 -4.05
N GLY A 46 17.61 -17.03 -3.60
CA GLY A 46 18.82 -17.84 -3.66
C GLY A 46 19.12 -18.63 -2.38
N GLY A 47 18.43 -18.31 -1.28
CA GLY A 47 18.61 -18.97 0.01
C GLY A 47 17.85 -20.28 0.15
N ARG A 48 18.14 -21.01 1.23
CA ARG A 48 17.51 -22.30 1.55
C ARG A 48 16.15 -22.06 2.23
N GLY A 49 15.10 -22.75 1.79
CA GLY A 49 13.72 -22.45 2.19
C GLY A 49 13.38 -22.65 3.66
N ASP A 50 14.14 -23.45 4.41
CA ASP A 50 13.98 -23.68 5.85
C ASP A 50 15.00 -22.92 6.70
N ASP A 51 15.86 -22.10 6.07
CA ASP A 51 16.82 -21.26 6.79
C ASP A 51 16.14 -20.00 7.33
N PRO A 52 16.18 -19.75 8.65
CA PRO A 52 15.60 -18.56 9.26
C PRO A 52 16.08 -17.24 8.63
N ALA A 53 17.33 -17.16 8.18
CA ALA A 53 17.86 -15.95 7.54
C ALA A 53 17.25 -15.73 6.14
N THR A 54 16.95 -16.81 5.41
CA THR A 54 16.25 -16.73 4.11
C THR A 54 14.82 -16.25 4.33
N LEU A 55 14.13 -16.77 5.34
CA LEU A 55 12.76 -16.38 5.70
C LEU A 55 12.69 -14.90 6.15
N ASP A 56 13.65 -14.43 6.94
CA ASP A 56 13.77 -13.01 7.30
C ASP A 56 13.99 -12.13 6.06
N ALA A 57 14.88 -12.53 5.16
CA ALA A 57 15.13 -11.80 3.92
C ALA A 57 13.87 -11.69 3.05
N CYS A 58 13.09 -12.77 2.92
CA CYS A 58 11.80 -12.74 2.23
C CYS A 58 10.81 -11.79 2.90
N THR A 59 10.68 -11.86 4.23
CA THR A 59 9.77 -10.99 5.00
C THR A 59 10.11 -9.51 4.83
N ARG A 60 11.41 -9.19 4.90
CA ARG A 60 11.91 -7.82 4.71
C ARG A 60 11.75 -7.36 3.27
N ARG A 61 11.99 -8.22 2.27
CA ARG A 61 11.73 -7.92 0.86
C ARG A 61 10.28 -7.50 0.67
N ASP A 62 9.34 -8.25 1.23
CA ASP A 62 7.90 -7.97 1.10
C ASP A 62 7.51 -6.65 1.80
N ALA A 63 8.21 -6.27 2.87
CA ALA A 63 8.03 -4.95 3.48
C ALA A 63 8.51 -3.81 2.57
N VAL A 64 9.63 -4.00 1.87
CA VAL A 64 10.13 -3.01 0.91
C VAL A 64 9.24 -2.94 -0.34
N ASP A 65 8.72 -4.09 -0.79
CA ASP A 65 7.73 -4.22 -1.88
C ASP A 65 6.52 -3.30 -1.63
N ARG A 66 5.89 -3.41 -0.46
CA ARG A 66 4.77 -2.53 -0.06
C ARG A 66 5.13 -1.05 0.00
N ARG A 67 6.37 -0.70 0.36
CA ARG A 67 6.84 0.70 0.38
C ARG A 67 7.03 1.24 -1.03
N LEU A 68 7.49 0.42 -1.96
CA LEU A 68 7.58 0.77 -3.38
C LEU A 68 6.19 0.96 -3.99
N GLU A 69 5.25 0.05 -3.70
CA GLU A 69 3.85 0.18 -4.13
C GLU A 69 3.19 1.45 -3.59
N ALA A 70 3.37 1.75 -2.29
CA ALA A 70 2.88 2.99 -1.69
C ALA A 70 3.52 4.25 -2.30
N ALA A 71 4.71 4.14 -2.89
CA ALA A 71 5.37 5.20 -3.63
C ALA A 71 4.96 5.28 -5.11
N GLY A 72 3.98 4.48 -5.55
CA GLY A 72 3.50 4.46 -6.94
C GLY A 72 4.38 3.67 -7.90
N TRP A 73 5.15 2.70 -7.40
CA TRP A 73 5.98 1.81 -8.21
C TRP A 73 5.37 0.41 -8.28
N CYS A 74 5.48 -0.20 -9.45
CA CYS A 74 4.92 -1.52 -9.76
C CYS A 74 6.03 -2.44 -10.26
N TYR A 75 5.97 -3.71 -9.86
CA TYR A 75 6.94 -4.71 -10.28
C TYR A 75 6.50 -5.40 -11.59
N GLY A 76 7.12 -5.06 -12.71
CA GLY A 76 6.77 -5.59 -14.04
C GLY A 76 5.42 -5.11 -14.59
N ARG A 77 4.89 -5.83 -15.57
CA ARG A 77 3.61 -5.62 -16.25
C ARG A 77 2.79 -6.91 -16.28
N PRO A 78 1.47 -6.84 -16.52
CA PRO A 78 0.66 -8.02 -16.82
C PRO A 78 1.26 -8.80 -18.01
N GLY A 79 1.50 -10.09 -17.83
CA GLY A 79 2.08 -10.97 -18.86
C GLY A 79 3.61 -11.08 -18.85
N ASP A 80 4.33 -10.28 -18.06
CA ASP A 80 5.79 -10.42 -17.94
C ASP A 80 6.15 -11.77 -17.29
N ALA A 81 7.10 -12.48 -17.89
CA ALA A 81 7.74 -13.61 -17.24
C ALA A 81 8.55 -13.12 -16.02
N GLY A 82 8.74 -13.98 -15.02
CA GLY A 82 9.40 -13.59 -13.76
C GLY A 82 10.76 -12.90 -13.94
N TYR A 83 11.56 -13.31 -14.92
CA TYR A 83 12.88 -12.73 -15.21
C TYR A 83 12.82 -11.36 -15.93
N GLN A 84 11.65 -10.99 -16.47
CA GLN A 84 11.43 -9.71 -17.16
C GLN A 84 10.94 -8.63 -16.21
N ARG A 85 10.46 -9.01 -15.02
CA ARG A 85 9.86 -8.09 -14.07
C ARG A 85 10.94 -7.21 -13.44
N VAL A 86 10.72 -5.90 -13.54
CA VAL A 86 11.58 -4.86 -12.94
C VAL A 86 10.70 -3.82 -12.25
N TRP A 87 11.23 -3.17 -11.22
CA TRP A 87 10.57 -2.04 -10.60
C TRP A 87 10.54 -0.85 -11.55
N ARG A 88 9.36 -0.26 -11.68
CA ARG A 88 9.12 0.89 -12.55
C ARG A 88 7.94 1.70 -12.01
N PRO A 89 7.80 2.98 -12.37
CA PRO A 89 6.58 3.72 -12.07
C PRO A 89 5.37 2.93 -12.58
N CYS A 90 4.34 2.83 -11.76
CA CYS A 90 3.10 2.20 -12.18
C CYS A 90 2.59 2.91 -13.43
N ALA A 91 2.19 2.13 -14.44
CA ALA A 91 1.40 2.70 -15.52
C ALA A 91 0.10 3.19 -14.86
N GLY A 92 -0.17 4.49 -14.94
CA GLY A 92 -1.47 4.99 -14.50
C GLY A 92 -2.56 4.21 -15.22
N SER A 93 -3.62 3.81 -14.51
CA SER A 93 -4.89 3.64 -15.20
C SER A 93 -5.18 4.99 -15.83
N SER A 94 -5.05 5.09 -17.15
CA SER A 94 -5.48 6.28 -17.87
C SER A 94 -6.98 6.42 -17.68
N ARG A 95 -7.33 7.31 -16.74
CA ARG A 95 -8.65 7.77 -16.28
C ARG A 95 -9.34 6.92 -15.20
#